data_AF-A0A226DQW7-F1
#
_entry.id   AF-A0A226DQW7-F1
#
_cell.length_a   1.000
_cell.length_b   1.000
_cell.length_c   1.000
_cell.angle_alpha   90.00
_cell.angle_beta   90.00
_cell.angle_gamma   90.00
#
_symmetry.space_group_name_H-M   'P 1'
#
loop_
_entity.id
_entity.type
_entity.pdbx_description
1 polymer ?
#
loop_
_entity_poly.entity_id
_entity_poly.type
_entity_poly.pdbx_seq_one_letter_code
_entity_poly.pdbx_strand_id
1 'polypeptide(L)'
;MWPKKGGILVVRLLMVVLVPFPTLESPAEENVLIKFLTDLYPSSAKTRNCELFFVRQGENSDVNDLVGNVVRGVGVVAYYNAILETNSVGNSSKKVKFSVPYPIYNLRATVTISPVYLPLVAKDVDPFVYVTLNPALLEPLLLSPALPAKTKYKLGLSFDKNRDELVIKSVCFFCDAGHPVVLTLPLKSPATFDYFPNYVLNLQGHLLRVSFPAIRSRIEALPPYEGVNNAQRGMWKTMFEQFLMVKFNFTYNAFLSMGTSGGWKGGGGTGLELENGTWIGTVGDIVAGRADIGFLTANTPKRVKVVTFTNAYFDRSYLNFITTEGTRAFSPAALLWSFDLLMWSLIGVSTVVAFLTFKIITRTMTALGLDKGDAMSFARRGIVSREYWGIRHQIFFVTTSYLDQDFVLPRFTPLRCFVAMWLFFSLIITTIYR
;
A
#
# COMPACT_ATOMS: atom_id res chain seq x y z
N MET A 1 27.81 37.91 -7.85
CA MET A 1 26.90 37.85 -9.01
C MET A 1 25.90 36.72 -8.74
N TRP A 2 24.60 37.05 -8.73
CA TRP A 2 23.42 36.28 -8.32
C TRP A 2 23.14 36.19 -6.79
N PRO A 3 21.97 36.67 -6.30
CA PRO A 3 21.72 36.89 -4.89
C PRO A 3 21.00 35.71 -4.21
N LYS A 4 21.38 35.44 -2.96
CA LYS A 4 20.62 34.61 -2.01
C LYS A 4 19.31 35.31 -1.65
N LYS A 5 18.18 34.83 -2.17
CA LYS A 5 16.85 35.03 -1.59
C LYS A 5 16.04 33.74 -1.74
N GLY A 6 15.61 33.20 -0.61
CA GLY A 6 14.82 31.98 -0.52
C GLY A 6 14.61 31.59 0.94
N GLY A 7 14.18 32.55 1.77
CA GLY A 7 13.73 32.28 3.12
C GLY A 7 12.31 31.71 3.05
N ILE A 8 12.14 30.46 3.46
CA ILE A 8 10.83 29.86 3.67
C ILE A 8 10.26 30.50 4.94
N LEU A 9 9.24 31.35 4.79
CA LEU A 9 8.46 31.84 5.93
C LEU A 9 7.48 30.74 6.32
N VAL A 10 7.83 29.97 7.35
CA VAL A 10 6.90 29.05 8.00
C VAL A 10 5.99 29.90 8.89
N VAL A 11 4.79 30.20 8.41
CA VAL A 11 3.74 30.81 9.24
C VAL A 11 3.28 29.75 10.24
N ARG A 12 3.41 30.05 11.53
CA ARG A 12 3.06 29.16 12.65
C ARG A 12 1.76 29.64 13.28
N LEU A 13 0.81 28.71 13.34
CA LEU A 13 -0.48 28.73 14.02
C LEU A 13 -1.51 29.79 13.62
N LEU A 14 -2.74 29.33 13.39
CA LEU A 14 -3.90 30.13 12.99
C LEU A 14 -5.02 29.96 14.02
N MET A 15 -5.60 31.05 14.52
CA MET A 15 -6.85 31.00 15.29
C MET A 15 -8.01 31.37 14.38
N VAL A 16 -8.85 30.40 14.02
CA VAL A 16 -9.99 30.66 13.12
C VAL A 16 -11.23 30.99 13.93
N VAL A 17 -11.83 32.16 13.72
CA VAL A 17 -13.08 32.60 14.35
C VAL A 17 -14.20 32.58 13.32
N LEU A 18 -15.20 31.71 13.51
CA LEU A 18 -16.38 31.60 12.65
C LEU A 18 -17.58 32.26 13.31
N VAL A 19 -18.23 33.23 12.64
CA VAL A 19 -19.41 33.94 13.16
C VAL A 19 -20.58 33.80 12.15
N PRO A 20 -21.61 32.98 12.44
CA PRO A 20 -22.87 32.93 11.70
C PRO A 20 -23.85 34.02 12.18
N PHE A 21 -24.68 34.51 11.27
CA PHE A 21 -25.77 35.49 11.50
C PHE A 21 -26.90 34.92 12.38
N PRO A 22 -27.66 35.72 13.18
CA PRO A 22 -27.87 37.18 13.12
C PRO A 22 -27.52 37.98 14.40
N THR A 23 -26.86 39.14 14.24
CA THR A 23 -26.72 40.30 15.16
C THR A 23 -26.71 40.05 16.68
N LEU A 24 -25.57 40.31 17.33
CA LEU A 24 -25.51 40.60 18.77
C LEU A 24 -26.41 41.83 19.03
N GLU A 25 -27.57 41.64 19.67
CA GLU A 25 -28.58 42.69 19.83
C GLU A 25 -28.24 43.66 20.98
N SER A 26 -27.33 43.27 21.88
CA SER A 26 -26.97 44.05 23.06
C SER A 26 -25.46 44.34 23.11
N PRO A 27 -25.05 45.62 23.30
CA PRO A 27 -23.64 45.99 23.45
C PRO A 27 -22.97 45.37 24.70
N ALA A 28 -23.76 44.88 25.66
CA ALA A 28 -23.22 44.16 26.81
C ALA A 28 -22.70 42.76 26.41
N GLU A 29 -23.40 42.07 25.51
CA GLU A 29 -23.03 40.73 25.01
C GLU A 29 -21.74 40.79 24.20
N GLU A 30 -21.64 41.79 23.32
CA GLU A 30 -20.46 42.03 22.49
C GLU A 30 -19.23 42.30 23.36
N ASN A 31 -19.36 43.14 24.39
CA ASN A 31 -18.26 43.45 25.31
C ASN A 31 -17.76 42.22 26.08
N VAL A 32 -18.66 41.31 26.51
CA VAL A 32 -18.27 40.07 27.20
C VAL A 32 -17.50 39.16 26.24
N LEU A 33 -17.98 39.01 25.00
CA LEU A 33 -17.32 38.19 23.99
C LEU A 33 -15.95 38.76 23.57
N ILE A 34 -15.88 40.08 23.33
CA ILE A 34 -14.63 40.78 23.00
C ILE A 34 -13.62 40.58 24.12
N LYS A 35 -14.04 40.79 25.37
CA LYS A 35 -13.18 40.64 26.54
C LYS A 35 -12.67 39.20 26.65
N PHE A 36 -13.55 38.21 26.50
CA PHE A 36 -13.14 36.81 26.53
C PHE A 36 -12.13 36.46 25.44
N LEU A 37 -12.37 36.86 24.19
CA LEU A 37 -11.44 36.60 23.08
C LEU A 37 -10.11 37.33 23.26
N THR A 38 -10.16 38.54 23.81
CA THR A 38 -8.98 39.35 24.14
C THR A 38 -8.16 38.72 25.26
N ASP A 39 -8.81 38.17 26.28
CA ASP A 39 -8.14 37.49 27.40
C ASP A 39 -7.61 36.09 27.00
N LEU A 40 -8.32 35.40 26.09
CA LEU A 40 -7.95 34.06 25.61
C LEU A 40 -6.63 34.06 24.81
N TYR A 41 -6.40 35.11 24.01
CA TYR A 41 -5.23 35.18 23.13
C TYR A 41 -3.87 35.28 23.87
N PRO A 42 -3.64 36.17 24.86
CA PRO A 42 -2.38 36.27 25.58
C PRO A 42 -2.22 35.20 26.68
N SER A 43 -3.32 34.64 27.19
CA SER A 43 -3.29 33.69 28.31
C SER A 43 -2.76 32.32 27.92
N SER A 44 -3.04 31.82 26.71
CA SER A 44 -2.53 30.53 26.28
C SER A 44 -1.15 30.65 25.61
N ALA A 45 -0.16 29.90 26.12
CA ALA A 45 1.17 29.80 25.50
C ALA A 45 1.10 29.29 24.04
N LYS A 46 0.01 28.62 23.66
CA LYS A 46 -0.25 28.13 22.30
C LYS A 46 -0.70 29.24 21.35
N THR A 47 -1.40 30.26 21.86
CA THR A 47 -2.02 31.32 21.04
C THR A 47 -1.15 32.55 20.86
N ARG A 48 -0.13 32.76 21.72
CA ARG A 48 0.72 33.97 21.70
C ARG A 48 1.42 34.29 20.38
N ASN A 49 1.67 33.27 19.55
CA ASN A 49 2.33 33.43 18.25
C ASN A 49 1.37 33.17 17.06
N CYS A 50 0.06 33.08 17.29
CA CYS A 50 -0.91 32.76 16.24
C CYS A 50 -1.31 34.01 15.44
N GLU A 51 -1.53 33.85 14.14
CA GLU A 51 -2.26 34.85 13.37
C GLU A 51 -3.78 34.66 13.56
N LEU A 52 -4.53 35.76 13.59
CA LEU A 52 -5.99 35.72 13.73
C LEU A 52 -6.66 35.63 12.36
N PHE A 53 -7.53 34.65 12.17
CA PHE A 53 -8.26 34.46 10.91
C PHE A 53 -9.76 34.46 11.16
N PHE A 54 -10.43 35.52 10.75
CA PHE A 54 -11.88 35.66 10.89
C PHE A 54 -12.55 35.19 9.61
N VAL A 55 -13.57 34.34 9.74
CA VAL A 55 -14.46 33.95 8.64
C VAL A 55 -15.87 34.26 9.07
N ARG A 56 -16.54 35.17 8.35
CA ARG A 56 -17.90 35.59 8.67
C ARG A 56 -18.83 35.39 7.49
N GLN A 57 -20.11 35.18 7.80
CA GLN A 57 -21.15 35.04 6.79
C GLN A 57 -21.84 36.40 6.60
N GLY A 58 -21.69 37.02 5.43
CA GLY A 58 -22.32 38.30 5.08
C GLY A 58 -21.54 39.58 5.45
N GLU A 59 -21.84 40.67 4.73
CA GLU A 59 -21.37 42.02 5.01
C GLU A 59 -22.35 42.72 5.95
N ASN A 60 -22.05 42.74 7.25
CA ASN A 60 -22.75 43.62 8.18
C ASN A 60 -21.74 44.53 8.89
N SER A 61 -22.10 45.80 9.09
CA SER A 61 -21.26 46.81 9.73
C SER A 61 -20.84 46.40 11.14
N ASP A 62 -21.77 45.83 11.90
CA ASP A 62 -21.60 45.62 13.35
C ASP A 62 -20.57 44.50 13.65
N VAL A 63 -20.40 43.55 12.73
CA VAL A 63 -19.40 42.49 12.86
C VAL A 63 -17.98 43.01 12.54
N ASN A 64 -17.86 44.13 11.79
CA ASN A 64 -16.56 44.78 11.63
C ASN A 64 -16.09 45.40 12.95
N ASP A 65 -17.01 45.88 13.78
CA ASP A 65 -16.71 46.43 15.10
C ASP A 65 -16.23 45.33 16.05
N LEU A 66 -16.88 44.16 16.06
CA LEU A 66 -16.40 43.00 16.82
C LEU A 66 -14.96 42.60 16.47
N VAL A 67 -14.67 42.43 15.17
CA VAL A 67 -13.31 42.06 14.70
C VAL A 67 -12.31 43.15 15.05
N GLY A 68 -12.66 44.42 14.79
CA GLY A 68 -11.81 45.56 15.10
C GLY A 68 -11.52 45.70 16.59
N ASN A 69 -12.52 45.48 17.44
CA ASN A 69 -12.41 45.56 18.89
C ASN A 69 -11.57 44.41 19.46
N VAL A 70 -11.74 43.18 18.97
CA VAL A 70 -10.89 42.04 19.36
C VAL A 70 -9.44 42.29 18.94
N VAL A 71 -9.18 42.72 17.70
CA VAL A 71 -7.82 43.01 17.24
C VAL A 71 -7.18 44.14 18.05
N ARG A 72 -7.91 45.22 18.33
CA ARG A 72 -7.42 46.32 19.19
C ARG A 72 -7.13 45.85 20.61
N GLY A 73 -7.99 45.03 21.19
CA GLY A 73 -7.83 44.49 22.53
C GLY A 73 -6.63 43.56 22.66
N VAL A 74 -6.40 42.72 21.66
CA VAL A 74 -5.28 41.77 21.61
C VAL A 74 -3.93 42.47 21.34
N GLY A 75 -3.95 43.63 20.69
CA GLY A 75 -2.77 44.39 20.28
C GLY A 75 -2.42 44.20 18.80
N VAL A 76 -1.30 44.79 18.35
CA VAL A 76 -0.91 44.77 16.92
C VAL A 76 -0.49 43.36 16.49
N VAL A 77 -1.47 42.57 16.06
CA VAL A 77 -1.30 41.20 15.55
C VAL A 77 -1.75 41.17 14.08
N ALA A 78 -1.05 40.37 13.26
CA ALA A 78 -1.49 40.13 11.89
C ALA A 78 -2.82 39.37 11.90
N TYR A 79 -3.82 39.92 11.21
CA TYR A 79 -5.13 39.29 11.09
C TYR A 79 -5.61 39.30 9.64
N TYR A 80 -6.47 38.34 9.33
CA TYR A 80 -7.15 38.25 8.05
C TYR A 80 -8.65 38.11 8.29
N ASN A 81 -9.46 38.85 7.53
CA ASN A 81 -10.92 38.81 7.63
C ASN A 81 -11.51 38.39 6.28
N ALA A 82 -12.12 37.21 6.25
CA ALA A 82 -12.74 36.63 5.07
C ALA A 82 -14.27 36.73 5.18
N ILE A 83 -14.92 37.23 4.12
CA ILE A 83 -16.38 37.26 4.04
C ILE A 83 -16.86 36.14 3.12
N LEU A 84 -17.78 35.34 3.64
CA LEU A 84 -18.53 34.34 2.90
C LEU A 84 -19.77 35.00 2.33
N GLU A 85 -19.72 35.40 1.06
CA GLU A 85 -20.90 35.84 0.32
C GLU A 85 -21.82 34.65 0.06
N THR A 86 -23.07 34.73 0.52
CA THR A 86 -24.09 33.68 0.33
C THR A 86 -24.98 33.93 -0.89
N ASN A 87 -24.56 34.78 -1.81
CA ASN A 87 -25.36 35.14 -2.99
C ASN A 87 -25.63 33.90 -3.88
N SER A 88 -26.87 33.41 -3.79
CA SER A 88 -27.55 32.43 -4.65
C SER A 88 -26.72 31.25 -5.16
N VAL A 89 -26.65 30.17 -4.38
CA VAL A 89 -26.17 28.87 -4.88
C VAL A 89 -27.26 28.21 -5.71
N GLY A 90 -27.24 28.45 -7.02
CA GLY A 90 -27.84 27.53 -7.99
C GLY A 90 -26.97 26.27 -8.07
N ASN A 91 -27.49 25.16 -7.54
CA ASN A 91 -27.20 23.72 -7.74
C ASN A 91 -25.88 23.23 -8.39
N SER A 92 -24.76 23.94 -8.28
CA SER A 92 -23.45 23.44 -8.73
C SER A 92 -22.40 23.57 -7.64
N SER A 93 -21.65 22.49 -7.46
CA SER A 93 -20.55 22.27 -6.51
C SER A 93 -19.30 23.15 -6.76
N LYS A 94 -19.49 24.41 -7.16
CA LYS A 94 -18.39 25.33 -7.42
C LYS A 94 -17.90 25.98 -6.12
N LYS A 95 -16.57 25.96 -5.98
CA LYS A 95 -15.77 26.50 -4.87
C LYS A 95 -16.28 27.87 -4.41
N VAL A 96 -16.48 28.00 -3.10
CA VAL A 96 -16.83 29.25 -2.42
C VAL A 96 -15.76 30.30 -2.70
N LYS A 97 -16.16 31.49 -3.15
CA LYS A 97 -15.27 32.64 -3.33
C LYS A 97 -15.23 33.43 -2.03
N PHE A 98 -14.03 33.65 -1.51
CA PHE A 98 -13.79 34.58 -0.41
C PHE A 98 -13.61 35.98 -1.00
N SER A 99 -14.41 36.94 -0.56
CA SER A 99 -14.15 38.37 -0.81
C SER A 99 -13.42 38.97 0.40
N VAL A 100 -12.39 39.77 0.12
CA VAL A 100 -11.60 40.49 1.13
C VAL A 100 -11.90 41.97 0.96
N PRO A 101 -12.61 42.61 1.91
CA PRO A 101 -12.66 44.07 1.95
C PRO A 101 -11.29 44.58 2.38
N TYR A 102 -10.77 45.54 1.60
CA TYR A 102 -9.54 46.32 1.78
C TYR A 102 -8.65 45.99 3.00
N PRO A 103 -7.41 45.50 2.81
CA PRO A 103 -6.49 45.22 3.91
C PRO A 103 -6.11 46.51 4.65
N ILE A 104 -6.36 46.56 5.96
CA ILE A 104 -5.78 47.59 6.84
C ILE A 104 -4.33 47.19 7.09
N TYR A 105 -3.42 47.96 6.49
CA TYR A 105 -2.02 47.63 6.24
C TYR A 105 -1.15 47.49 7.50
N ASN A 106 -0.33 46.41 7.53
CA ASN A 106 1.02 46.43 8.08
C ASN A 106 1.99 46.10 6.93
N LEU A 107 2.66 47.12 6.41
CA LEU A 107 3.24 47.22 5.05
C LEU A 107 4.50 46.36 4.76
N ARG A 108 4.83 45.37 5.60
CA ARG A 108 6.00 44.49 5.40
C ARG A 108 5.70 43.14 4.73
N ALA A 109 4.44 42.74 4.62
CA ALA A 109 4.06 41.45 4.04
C ALA A 109 3.78 41.50 2.52
N THR A 110 3.62 42.68 1.93
CA THR A 110 3.06 42.89 0.59
C THR A 110 4.00 42.60 -0.58
N VAL A 111 5.31 42.39 -0.37
CA VAL A 111 6.28 42.29 -1.48
C VAL A 111 6.51 40.84 -1.98
N THR A 112 5.85 39.83 -1.40
CA THR A 112 6.16 38.41 -1.73
C THR A 112 4.96 37.46 -1.80
N ILE A 113 3.74 37.93 -2.04
CA ILE A 113 2.55 37.06 -1.98
C ILE A 113 1.95 36.84 -3.38
N SER A 114 2.13 35.63 -3.89
CA SER A 114 1.42 35.03 -5.03
C SER A 114 -0.07 34.83 -4.70
N PRO A 115 -1.01 34.87 -5.66
CA PRO A 115 -2.46 34.77 -5.46
C PRO A 115 -2.98 33.40 -4.93
N VAL A 116 -2.10 32.52 -4.44
CA VAL A 116 -2.42 31.16 -3.94
C VAL A 116 -2.21 31.05 -2.42
N TYR A 117 -2.27 32.16 -1.68
CA TYR A 117 -2.11 32.15 -0.23
C TYR A 117 -3.45 31.81 0.46
N LEU A 118 -3.80 30.53 0.46
CA LEU A 118 -4.64 29.96 1.52
C LEU A 118 -3.71 29.67 2.70
N PRO A 119 -3.91 30.24 3.90
CA PRO A 119 -3.15 29.82 5.07
C PRO A 119 -3.33 28.31 5.24
N LEU A 120 -2.23 27.56 5.14
CA LEU A 120 -2.25 26.10 5.34
C LEU A 120 -2.55 25.85 6.82
N VAL A 121 -3.83 25.66 7.13
CA VAL A 121 -4.29 25.19 8.45
C VAL A 121 -3.64 23.83 8.71
N ALA A 122 -2.80 23.77 9.74
CA ALA A 122 -2.25 22.52 10.23
C ALA A 122 -3.33 21.82 11.07
N LYS A 123 -3.92 20.78 10.48
CA LYS A 123 -5.06 19.99 10.99
C LYS A 123 -4.98 19.58 12.47
N ASP A 124 -3.80 19.49 13.09
CA ASP A 124 -3.62 19.02 14.47
C ASP A 124 -2.94 20.02 15.42
N VAL A 125 -2.67 21.24 14.93
CA VAL A 125 -1.87 22.23 15.65
C VAL A 125 -2.69 23.48 15.97
N ASP A 126 -3.61 23.85 15.07
CA ASP A 126 -4.25 25.16 15.10
C ASP A 126 -5.54 25.16 15.93
N PRO A 127 -5.72 26.13 16.85
CA PRO A 127 -6.96 26.32 17.60
C PRO A 127 -8.08 26.90 16.74
N PHE A 128 -9.27 26.30 16.82
CA PHE A 128 -10.49 26.78 16.16
C PHE A 128 -11.47 27.27 17.20
N VAL A 129 -11.98 28.49 17.00
CA VAL A 129 -13.04 29.08 17.81
C VAL A 129 -14.27 29.31 16.94
N TYR A 130 -15.36 28.65 17.30
CA TYR A 130 -16.65 28.82 16.66
C TYR A 130 -17.49 29.71 17.55
N VAL A 131 -17.98 30.82 17.03
CA VAL A 131 -18.90 31.70 17.75
C VAL A 131 -20.27 31.50 17.12
N THR A 132 -21.34 31.43 17.91
CA THR A 132 -22.72 31.41 17.44
C THR A 132 -23.60 32.11 18.46
N LEU A 133 -24.76 32.61 18.06
CA LEU A 133 -25.70 33.25 19.00
C LEU A 133 -26.73 32.27 19.54
N ASN A 134 -26.82 31.08 18.95
CA ASN A 134 -27.71 30.04 19.41
C ASN A 134 -26.91 28.90 20.05
N PRO A 135 -27.06 28.66 21.38
CA PRO A 135 -26.31 27.62 22.08
C PRO A 135 -26.69 26.21 21.63
N ALA A 136 -27.87 26.02 21.05
CA ALA A 136 -28.30 24.75 20.47
C ALA A 136 -27.54 24.40 19.18
N LEU A 137 -26.97 25.39 18.47
CA LEU A 137 -26.19 25.15 17.26
C LEU A 137 -24.73 24.77 17.54
N LEU A 138 -24.23 25.00 18.76
CA LEU A 138 -22.83 24.73 19.09
C LEU A 138 -22.45 23.26 18.91
N GLU A 139 -23.27 22.35 19.40
CA GLU A 139 -22.99 20.92 19.36
C GLU A 139 -22.95 20.35 17.93
N PRO A 140 -23.98 20.54 17.07
CA PRO A 140 -23.93 20.10 15.69
C PRO A 140 -22.82 20.80 14.89
N LEU A 141 -22.48 22.04 15.21
CA LEU A 141 -21.38 22.77 14.56
C LEU A 141 -20.01 22.18 14.93
N LEU A 142 -19.77 21.95 16.21
CA LEU A 142 -18.50 21.42 16.73
C LEU A 142 -18.24 19.98 16.26
N LEU A 143 -19.30 19.17 16.17
CA LEU A 143 -19.27 17.78 15.68
C LEU A 143 -19.45 17.65 14.17
N SER A 144 -19.64 18.77 13.45
CA SER A 144 -19.91 18.76 12.01
C SER A 144 -18.77 18.09 11.22
N PRO A 145 -19.09 17.18 10.27
CA PRO A 145 -18.11 16.60 9.37
C PRO A 145 -17.66 17.57 8.26
N ALA A 146 -18.42 18.65 8.02
CA ALA A 146 -18.18 19.64 6.95
C ALA A 146 -17.08 20.65 7.31
N LEU A 147 -16.98 20.99 8.59
CA LEU A 147 -15.83 21.68 9.15
C LEU A 147 -14.67 20.69 9.29
N PRO A 148 -13.40 21.09 9.42
CA PRO A 148 -12.29 20.15 9.52
C PRO A 148 -12.51 19.22 10.73
N ALA A 149 -13.10 18.06 10.46
CA ALA A 149 -13.72 17.18 11.45
C ALA A 149 -12.71 16.59 12.45
N LYS A 150 -11.43 16.77 12.15
CA LYS A 150 -10.29 16.24 12.91
C LYS A 150 -9.36 17.35 13.40
N THR A 151 -9.84 18.59 13.55
CA THR A 151 -9.07 19.59 14.30
C THR A 151 -9.11 19.28 15.78
N LYS A 152 -7.92 19.18 16.35
CA LYS A 152 -7.69 18.77 17.73
C LYS A 152 -8.22 19.77 18.76
N TYR A 153 -8.10 21.06 18.47
CA TYR A 153 -8.40 22.15 19.38
C TYR A 153 -9.64 22.89 18.86
N LYS A 154 -10.82 22.53 19.35
CA LYS A 154 -12.09 23.19 19.01
C LYS A 154 -12.72 23.79 20.26
N LEU A 155 -13.07 25.07 20.16
CA LEU A 155 -13.81 25.81 21.17
C LEU A 155 -15.05 26.40 20.51
N GLY A 156 -16.19 26.29 21.16
CA GLY A 156 -17.47 26.85 20.76
C GLY A 156 -17.90 27.88 21.80
N LEU A 157 -18.31 29.06 21.34
CA LEU A 157 -18.78 30.16 22.16
C LEU A 157 -20.20 30.49 21.73
N SER A 158 -21.11 30.57 22.69
CA SER A 158 -22.45 31.09 22.46
C SER A 158 -22.94 31.89 23.64
N PHE A 159 -23.81 32.86 23.36
CA PHE A 159 -24.54 33.55 24.40
C PHE A 159 -25.86 32.84 24.66
N ASP A 160 -26.20 32.57 25.92
CA ASP A 160 -27.51 32.06 26.31
C ASP A 160 -28.40 33.24 26.72
N LYS A 161 -29.31 33.65 25.83
CA LYS A 161 -30.25 34.77 26.04
C LYS A 161 -31.13 34.59 27.30
N ASN A 162 -31.31 33.36 27.79
CA ASN A 162 -32.16 33.12 28.95
C ASN A 162 -31.42 33.35 30.28
N ARG A 163 -30.08 33.33 30.26
CA ARG A 163 -29.25 33.37 31.47
C ARG A 163 -28.28 34.55 31.50
N ASP A 164 -28.20 35.33 30.42
CA ASP A 164 -27.20 36.38 30.21
C ASP A 164 -25.75 35.88 30.45
N GLU A 165 -25.50 34.61 30.15
CA GLU A 165 -24.21 33.95 30.38
C GLU A 165 -23.58 33.47 29.08
N LEU A 166 -22.24 33.63 29.00
CA LEU A 166 -21.44 33.07 27.92
C LEU A 166 -21.25 31.56 28.15
N VAL A 167 -21.82 30.76 27.25
CA VAL A 167 -21.68 29.31 27.20
C VAL A 167 -20.45 28.95 26.37
N ILE A 168 -19.47 28.33 27.02
CA ILE A 168 -18.25 27.86 26.40
C ILE A 168 -18.33 26.34 26.29
N LYS A 169 -18.14 25.81 25.09
CA LYS A 169 -18.13 24.36 24.81
C LYS A 169 -16.84 23.93 24.14
N SER A 170 -16.32 22.75 24.45
CA SER A 170 -15.19 22.13 23.75
C SER A 170 -15.55 20.71 23.35
N VAL A 171 -14.78 20.11 22.43
CA VAL A 171 -14.99 18.72 22.01
C VAL A 171 -13.91 17.84 22.61
N CYS A 172 -14.32 16.87 23.43
CA CYS A 172 -13.46 15.78 23.84
C CYS A 172 -13.75 14.55 22.98
N PHE A 173 -12.84 14.24 22.06
CA PHE A 173 -13.01 13.14 21.11
C PHE A 173 -12.99 11.74 21.74
N PHE A 174 -12.50 11.60 22.98
CA PHE A 174 -12.26 10.30 23.62
C PHE A 174 -12.87 10.15 25.02
N CYS A 175 -13.78 11.04 25.45
CA CYS A 175 -14.27 11.04 26.83
C CYS A 175 -15.36 9.99 27.11
N ASP A 176 -16.21 9.65 26.14
CA ASP A 176 -17.30 8.66 26.31
C ASP A 176 -16.96 7.36 25.58
N ALA A 177 -16.07 6.57 26.17
CA ALA A 177 -15.62 5.30 25.59
C ALA A 177 -15.09 5.42 24.14
N GLY A 178 -14.44 6.55 23.83
CA GLY A 178 -13.93 6.85 22.48
C GLY A 178 -14.92 7.61 21.58
N HIS A 179 -16.12 7.93 22.05
CA HIS A 179 -17.07 8.80 21.34
C HIS A 179 -16.81 10.28 21.65
N PRO A 180 -16.99 11.16 20.64
CA PRO A 180 -16.82 12.59 20.83
C PRO A 180 -17.97 13.17 21.65
N VAL A 181 -17.65 13.81 22.77
CA VAL A 181 -18.60 14.51 23.64
C VAL A 181 -18.29 15.99 23.67
N VAL A 182 -19.34 16.80 23.68
CA VAL A 182 -19.22 18.23 23.86
C VAL A 182 -19.25 18.56 25.35
N LEU A 183 -18.14 19.06 25.88
CA LEU A 183 -17.98 19.45 27.27
C LEU A 183 -18.29 20.93 27.43
N THR A 184 -19.01 21.29 28.49
CA THR A 184 -19.23 22.71 28.84
C THR A 184 -18.10 23.15 29.77
N LEU A 185 -17.39 24.22 29.40
CA LEU A 185 -16.26 24.75 30.16
C LEU A 185 -16.71 25.92 31.06
N PRO A 186 -16.09 26.10 32.23
CA PRO A 186 -16.42 27.19 33.14
C PRO A 186 -15.98 28.56 32.61
N LEU A 187 -16.81 29.59 32.87
CA LEU A 187 -16.56 30.98 32.46
C LEU A 187 -15.48 31.67 33.31
N LYS A 188 -15.46 31.39 34.62
CA LYS A 188 -14.46 31.89 35.56
C LYS A 188 -13.51 30.76 35.92
N SER A 189 -12.40 30.71 35.20
CA SER A 189 -11.35 29.73 35.45
C SER A 189 -10.11 30.42 36.02
N PRO A 190 -9.30 29.76 36.86
CA PRO A 190 -8.02 30.31 37.31
C PRO A 190 -7.15 30.67 36.11
N ALA A 191 -6.23 31.62 36.26
CA ALA A 191 -5.37 32.12 35.18
C ALA A 191 -4.54 31.03 34.45
N THR A 192 -4.48 29.82 35.02
CA THR A 192 -3.79 28.64 34.49
C THR A 192 -4.67 27.70 33.67
N PHE A 193 -5.97 27.98 33.52
CA PHE A 193 -6.89 27.09 32.81
C PHE A 193 -6.70 27.17 31.29
N ASP A 194 -6.41 26.01 30.68
CA ASP A 194 -6.26 25.89 29.23
C ASP A 194 -7.61 25.58 28.59
N TYR A 195 -8.19 26.56 27.87
CA TYR A 195 -9.40 26.38 27.07
C TYR A 195 -9.18 25.51 25.81
N PHE A 196 -7.92 25.18 25.48
CA PHE A 196 -7.56 24.24 24.42
C PHE A 196 -6.80 23.03 24.97
N PRO A 197 -7.42 22.26 25.89
CA PRO A 197 -6.77 21.11 26.48
C PRO A 197 -6.48 20.07 25.40
N ASN A 198 -5.37 19.35 25.56
CA ASN A 198 -4.97 18.32 24.62
C ASN A 198 -5.69 17.01 24.96
N TYR A 199 -6.91 16.83 24.46
CA TYR A 199 -7.70 15.61 24.67
C TYR A 199 -7.12 14.35 24.00
N VAL A 200 -6.06 14.50 23.18
CA VAL A 200 -5.42 13.37 22.47
C VAL A 200 -4.28 12.77 23.30
N LEU A 201 -3.72 13.49 24.28
CA LEU A 201 -2.71 12.93 25.17
C LEU A 201 -3.30 11.79 25.98
N ASN A 202 -2.68 10.60 25.87
CA ASN A 202 -3.14 9.37 26.50
C ASN A 202 -4.58 8.97 26.16
N LEU A 203 -5.19 9.56 25.12
CA LEU A 203 -6.59 9.31 24.77
C LEU A 203 -7.55 9.40 25.97
N GLN A 204 -7.25 10.26 26.97
CA GLN A 204 -7.98 10.34 28.25
C GLN A 204 -8.07 9.00 29.03
N GLY A 205 -7.06 8.15 28.91
CA GLY A 205 -7.05 6.81 29.51
C GLY A 205 -7.92 5.80 28.77
N HIS A 206 -8.45 6.13 27.60
CA HIS A 206 -9.20 5.20 26.77
C HIS A 206 -8.29 4.05 26.32
N LEU A 207 -8.71 2.83 26.64
CA LEU A 207 -8.02 1.62 26.22
C LEU A 207 -8.37 1.33 24.76
N LEU A 208 -7.42 1.58 23.86
CA LEU A 208 -7.61 1.41 22.43
C LEU A 208 -7.83 -0.07 22.08
N ARG A 209 -8.96 -0.40 21.47
CA ARG A 209 -9.29 -1.77 21.05
C ARG A 209 -8.81 -2.03 19.63
N VAL A 210 -7.88 -2.96 19.47
CA VAL A 210 -7.19 -3.25 18.20
C VAL A 210 -7.55 -4.65 17.70
N SER A 211 -8.32 -4.75 16.61
CA SER A 211 -8.62 -6.03 15.96
C SER A 211 -7.53 -6.42 14.96
N PHE A 212 -7.15 -7.70 14.93
CA PHE A 212 -6.12 -8.19 14.03
C PHE A 212 -6.45 -9.51 13.32
N PRO A 213 -5.93 -9.74 12.10
CA PRO A 213 -6.09 -10.98 11.37
C PRO A 213 -5.06 -12.03 11.84
N ALA A 214 -5.35 -13.32 11.62
CA ALA A 214 -4.49 -14.44 11.99
C ALA A 214 -3.25 -14.59 11.07
N ILE A 215 -2.41 -13.55 10.98
CA ILE A 215 -1.22 -13.52 10.14
C ILE A 215 0.01 -13.49 11.05
N ARG A 216 0.51 -14.68 11.41
CA ARG A 216 1.60 -14.87 12.39
C ARG A 216 2.82 -13.97 12.16
N SER A 217 3.22 -13.77 10.91
CA SER A 217 4.38 -12.93 10.56
C SER A 217 4.17 -11.43 10.84
N ARG A 218 2.91 -10.97 10.92
CA ARG A 218 2.55 -9.57 11.17
C ARG A 218 2.21 -9.32 12.62
N ILE A 219 1.46 -10.23 13.22
CA ILE A 219 1.02 -10.16 14.62
C ILE A 219 0.57 -11.54 15.08
N GLU A 220 1.01 -11.94 16.26
CA GLU A 220 0.71 -13.24 16.83
C GLU A 220 0.34 -13.11 18.30
N ALA A 221 -0.77 -13.73 18.66
CA ALA A 221 -1.18 -13.99 20.02
C ALA A 221 -1.32 -15.50 20.22
N LEU A 222 -1.05 -16.00 21.43
CA LEU A 222 -1.22 -17.40 21.76
C LEU A 222 -2.65 -17.68 22.22
N PRO A 223 -3.22 -18.86 21.93
CA PRO A 223 -4.48 -19.27 22.53
C PRO A 223 -4.36 -19.40 24.06
N PRO A 224 -5.44 -19.23 24.83
CA PRO A 224 -6.83 -19.03 24.37
C PRO A 224 -7.10 -17.61 23.87
N TYR A 225 -7.80 -17.49 22.73
CA TYR A 225 -8.21 -16.20 22.14
C TYR A 225 -9.46 -15.63 22.83
N GLU A 226 -9.51 -15.72 24.15
CA GLU A 226 -10.64 -15.27 24.96
C GLU A 226 -10.34 -13.89 25.55
N GLY A 227 -11.18 -12.91 25.23
CA GLY A 227 -11.06 -11.55 25.75
C GLY A 227 -9.84 -10.78 25.20
N VAL A 228 -9.16 -10.09 26.11
CA VAL A 228 -8.00 -9.22 25.86
C VAL A 228 -6.77 -10.10 25.67
N ASN A 229 -6.25 -10.21 24.43
CA ASN A 229 -5.10 -11.07 24.15
C ASN A 229 -4.03 -10.31 23.38
N ASN A 230 -3.25 -9.54 24.15
CA ASN A 230 -2.18 -8.73 23.61
C ASN A 230 -1.22 -9.57 22.78
N ALA A 231 -0.81 -9.01 21.65
CA ALA A 231 0.14 -9.67 20.77
C ALA A 231 1.42 -10.01 21.54
N GLN A 232 1.93 -11.22 21.36
CA GLN A 232 3.23 -11.63 21.90
C GLN A 232 4.38 -11.22 21.00
N ARG A 233 4.18 -11.35 19.68
CA ARG A 233 5.20 -11.00 18.68
C ARG A 233 4.57 -10.49 17.40
N GLY A 234 5.43 -10.00 16.52
CA GLY A 234 5.06 -9.55 15.19
C GLY A 234 5.37 -8.08 14.98
N MET A 235 5.49 -7.72 13.70
CA MET A 235 5.82 -6.37 13.26
C MET A 235 4.89 -5.29 13.82
N TRP A 236 3.58 -5.56 13.88
CA TRP A 236 2.62 -4.56 14.37
C TRP A 236 2.71 -4.34 15.88
N LYS A 237 3.06 -5.37 16.66
CA LYS A 237 3.35 -5.22 18.09
C LYS A 237 4.52 -4.27 18.29
N THR A 238 5.62 -4.48 17.57
CA THR A 238 6.80 -3.60 17.62
C THR A 238 6.44 -2.16 17.24
N MET A 239 5.65 -1.96 16.18
CA MET A 239 5.20 -0.63 15.78
C MET A 239 4.40 0.06 16.89
N PHE A 240 3.47 -0.66 17.53
CA PHE A 240 2.64 -0.10 18.60
C PHE A 240 3.48 0.20 19.84
N GLU A 241 4.20 -0.77 20.37
CA GLU A 241 4.88 -0.65 21.66
C GLU A 241 6.10 0.27 21.63
N GLN A 242 6.89 0.22 20.55
CA GLN A 242 8.14 0.98 20.49
C GLN A 242 7.97 2.38 19.89
N PHE A 243 6.93 2.61 19.07
CA PHE A 243 6.78 3.89 18.36
C PHE A 243 5.48 4.60 18.74
N LEU A 244 4.31 3.97 18.54
CA LEU A 244 3.04 4.67 18.71
C LEU A 244 2.72 4.94 20.18
N MET A 245 2.84 3.95 21.04
CA MET A 245 2.58 4.09 22.48
C MET A 245 3.55 5.07 23.12
N VAL A 246 4.84 5.02 22.79
CA VAL A 246 5.83 5.96 23.32
C VAL A 246 5.51 7.40 22.88
N LYS A 247 5.07 7.59 21.64
CA LYS A 247 4.79 8.92 21.09
C LYS A 247 3.49 9.54 21.60
N PHE A 248 2.43 8.73 21.72
CA PHE A 248 1.08 9.20 22.03
C PHE A 248 0.63 8.89 23.47
N ASN A 249 1.45 8.12 24.20
CA ASN A 249 1.26 7.73 25.59
C ASN A 249 -0.10 7.09 25.86
N PHE A 250 -0.57 6.17 25.02
CA PHE A 250 -1.85 5.46 25.21
C PHE A 250 -1.65 3.98 25.55
N THR A 251 -2.68 3.35 26.09
CA THR A 251 -2.77 1.90 26.30
C THR A 251 -3.65 1.26 25.24
N TYR A 252 -3.33 0.02 24.86
CA TYR A 252 -4.12 -0.73 23.88
C TYR A 252 -4.37 -2.15 24.34
N ASN A 253 -5.43 -2.73 23.78
CA ASN A 253 -5.75 -4.13 23.85
C ASN A 253 -5.88 -4.67 22.43
N ALA A 254 -5.10 -5.68 22.09
CA ALA A 254 -5.25 -6.39 20.82
C ALA A 254 -6.09 -7.66 20.97
N PHE A 255 -6.94 -7.96 19.99
CA PHE A 255 -7.68 -9.22 19.94
C PHE A 255 -7.81 -9.75 18.51
N LEU A 256 -7.93 -11.07 18.40
CA LEU A 256 -8.10 -11.74 17.12
C LEU A 256 -9.49 -11.42 16.56
N SER A 257 -9.52 -11.04 15.28
CA SER A 257 -10.75 -10.67 14.59
C SER A 257 -11.82 -11.76 14.60
N MET A 258 -13.08 -11.36 14.74
CA MET A 258 -14.19 -12.31 14.91
C MET A 258 -14.64 -12.96 13.59
N GLY A 259 -15.08 -14.22 13.70
CA GLY A 259 -15.69 -14.98 12.61
C GLY A 259 -17.21 -14.78 12.52
N THR A 260 -17.86 -15.67 11.77
CA THR A 260 -19.33 -15.67 11.56
C THR A 260 -20.13 -15.92 12.83
N SER A 261 -19.56 -16.62 13.81
CA SER A 261 -20.19 -16.89 15.11
C SER A 261 -20.14 -15.70 16.08
N GLY A 262 -19.52 -14.58 15.70
CA GLY A 262 -19.23 -13.47 16.61
C GLY A 262 -18.14 -13.76 17.64
N GLY A 263 -17.57 -14.97 17.63
CA GLY A 263 -16.40 -15.37 18.41
C GLY A 263 -15.15 -15.57 17.55
N TRP A 264 -14.04 -15.95 18.19
CA TRP A 264 -12.76 -16.20 17.52
C TRP A 264 -12.74 -17.48 16.68
N LYS A 265 -13.65 -18.44 16.94
CA LYS A 265 -13.78 -19.68 16.16
C LYS A 265 -14.26 -19.37 14.74
N GLY A 266 -13.40 -19.66 13.76
CA GLY A 266 -13.62 -19.28 12.35
C GLY A 266 -13.33 -17.80 12.06
N GLY A 267 -12.67 -17.10 12.99
CA GLY A 267 -12.21 -15.72 12.85
C GLY A 267 -10.80 -15.60 12.26
N GLY A 268 -10.16 -14.46 12.47
CA GLY A 268 -8.81 -14.17 11.96
C GLY A 268 -8.77 -13.62 10.54
N GLY A 269 -9.93 -13.33 9.93
CA GLY A 269 -10.02 -12.75 8.60
C GLY A 269 -9.84 -11.22 8.61
N THR A 270 -9.39 -10.64 7.48
CA THR A 270 -9.22 -9.19 7.37
C THR A 270 -10.51 -8.43 7.09
N GLY A 271 -11.56 -9.08 6.59
CA GLY A 271 -12.79 -8.39 6.19
C GLY A 271 -13.49 -9.08 5.03
N LEU A 272 -14.63 -9.69 5.28
CA LEU A 272 -15.50 -10.28 4.25
C LEU A 272 -16.93 -9.76 4.44
N GLU A 273 -17.53 -9.31 3.35
CA GLU A 273 -18.94 -8.95 3.27
C GLU A 273 -19.76 -10.24 3.08
N LEU A 274 -20.72 -10.48 3.96
CA LEU A 274 -21.66 -11.59 3.88
C LEU A 274 -22.84 -11.22 2.97
N GLU A 275 -23.61 -12.21 2.53
CA GLU A 275 -24.76 -12.01 1.63
C GLU A 275 -25.84 -11.10 2.23
N ASN A 276 -25.94 -11.05 3.56
CA ASN A 276 -26.85 -10.16 4.28
C ASN A 276 -26.34 -8.70 4.38
N GLY A 277 -25.21 -8.36 3.75
CA GLY A 277 -24.57 -7.04 3.78
C GLY A 277 -23.76 -6.73 5.05
N THR A 278 -23.71 -7.65 6.02
CA THR A 278 -22.87 -7.50 7.22
C THR A 278 -21.42 -7.87 6.94
N TRP A 279 -20.51 -7.38 7.77
CA TRP A 279 -19.08 -7.64 7.63
C TRP A 279 -18.55 -8.49 8.78
N ILE A 280 -17.64 -9.42 8.47
CA ILE A 280 -16.88 -10.22 9.44
C ILE A 280 -15.37 -9.92 9.36
N GLY A 281 -14.59 -10.45 10.28
CA GLY A 281 -13.15 -10.17 10.38
C GLY A 281 -12.88 -8.74 10.88
N THR A 282 -11.66 -8.26 10.65
CA THR A 282 -11.23 -6.95 11.17
C THR A 282 -12.11 -5.78 10.70
N VAL A 283 -12.55 -5.76 9.42
CA VAL A 283 -13.53 -4.75 8.95
C VAL A 283 -14.85 -4.87 9.71
N GLY A 284 -15.35 -6.08 9.92
CA GLY A 284 -16.57 -6.33 10.69
C GLY A 284 -16.48 -5.84 12.13
N ASP A 285 -15.34 -6.02 12.78
CA ASP A 285 -15.12 -5.55 14.15
C ASP A 285 -15.14 -4.02 14.27
N ILE A 286 -14.60 -3.30 13.26
CA ILE A 286 -14.67 -1.83 13.23
C ILE A 286 -16.11 -1.37 12.98
N VAL A 287 -16.78 -1.95 11.98
CA VAL A 287 -18.16 -1.58 11.61
C VAL A 287 -19.14 -1.85 12.75
N ALA A 288 -18.95 -2.93 13.50
CA ALA A 288 -19.76 -3.28 14.66
C ALA A 288 -19.36 -2.52 15.95
N GLY A 289 -18.38 -1.60 15.90
CA GLY A 289 -17.92 -0.83 17.07
C GLY A 289 -17.20 -1.67 18.13
N ARG A 290 -16.73 -2.88 17.78
CA ARG A 290 -15.95 -3.77 18.67
C ARG A 290 -14.48 -3.38 18.72
N ALA A 291 -13.95 -2.85 17.63
CA ALA A 291 -12.58 -2.36 17.51
C ALA A 291 -12.55 -0.88 17.14
N ASP A 292 -11.62 -0.15 17.71
CA ASP A 292 -11.36 1.26 17.37
C ASP A 292 -10.40 1.35 16.18
N ILE A 293 -9.43 0.41 16.10
CA ILE A 293 -8.46 0.29 15.02
C ILE A 293 -8.35 -1.17 14.60
N GLY A 294 -8.07 -1.42 13.32
CA GLY A 294 -7.89 -2.76 12.79
C GLY A 294 -6.72 -2.90 11.83
N PHE A 295 -6.00 -4.01 11.90
CA PHE A 295 -4.96 -4.35 10.93
C PHE A 295 -5.54 -5.03 9.70
N LEU A 296 -5.20 -4.47 8.54
CA LEU A 296 -5.73 -4.90 7.25
C LEU A 296 -4.57 -5.18 6.29
N THR A 297 -4.75 -6.13 5.38
CA THR A 297 -3.73 -6.47 4.36
C THR A 297 -3.88 -5.68 3.08
N ALA A 298 -5.10 -5.21 2.78
CA ALA A 298 -5.40 -4.54 1.52
C ALA A 298 -6.64 -3.65 1.64
N ASN A 299 -6.62 -2.57 0.86
CA ASN A 299 -7.72 -1.63 0.72
C ASN A 299 -8.47 -1.99 -0.56
N THR A 300 -9.77 -2.30 -0.47
CA THR A 300 -10.61 -2.58 -1.63
C THR A 300 -11.73 -1.55 -1.71
N PRO A 301 -12.29 -1.26 -2.91
CA PRO A 301 -13.36 -0.29 -3.06
C PRO A 301 -14.58 -0.57 -2.17
N LYS A 302 -14.89 -1.85 -1.91
CA LYS A 302 -15.95 -2.25 -0.98
C LYS A 302 -15.63 -1.85 0.46
N ARG A 303 -14.40 -2.09 0.92
CA ARG A 303 -13.99 -1.76 2.30
C ARG A 303 -13.93 -0.26 2.55
N VAL A 304 -13.49 0.53 1.56
CA VAL A 304 -13.40 2.01 1.67
C VAL A 304 -14.77 2.66 1.87
N LYS A 305 -15.86 2.01 1.44
CA LYS A 305 -17.23 2.50 1.67
C LYS A 305 -17.68 2.38 3.12
N VAL A 306 -17.10 1.47 3.90
CA VAL A 306 -17.56 1.13 5.26
C VAL A 306 -16.55 1.50 6.35
N VAL A 307 -15.26 1.60 6.03
CA VAL A 307 -14.21 2.00 6.99
C VAL A 307 -13.23 2.97 6.36
N THR A 308 -12.66 3.85 7.20
CA THR A 308 -11.63 4.81 6.79
C THR A 308 -10.23 4.20 6.97
N PHE A 309 -9.35 4.44 6.01
CA PHE A 309 -7.97 3.95 6.03
C PHE A 309 -6.97 5.06 6.30
N THR A 310 -5.85 4.71 6.95
CA THR A 310 -4.64 5.53 6.95
C THR A 310 -3.89 5.36 5.62
N ASN A 311 -2.89 6.20 5.38
CA ASN A 311 -1.94 5.95 4.31
C ASN A 311 -1.28 4.58 4.51
N ALA A 312 -1.05 3.87 3.41
CA ALA A 312 -0.44 2.56 3.46
C ALA A 312 0.98 2.68 4.04
N TYR A 313 1.24 1.93 5.11
CA TYR A 313 2.59 1.85 5.68
C TYR A 313 3.52 1.00 4.80
N PHE A 314 2.96 0.06 4.03
CA PHE A 314 3.67 -0.74 3.03
C PHE A 314 3.11 -0.41 1.64
N ASP A 315 3.85 0.40 0.89
CA ASP A 315 3.42 0.91 -0.43
C ASP A 315 3.44 -0.13 -1.55
N ARG A 316 3.96 -1.34 -1.31
CA ARG A 316 4.10 -2.37 -2.35
C ARG A 316 3.46 -3.68 -1.92
N SER A 317 2.32 -3.98 -2.52
CA SER A 317 1.73 -5.32 -2.50
C SER A 317 1.86 -5.90 -3.90
N TYR A 318 2.68 -6.94 -4.04
CA TYR A 318 2.79 -7.70 -5.29
C TYR A 318 1.87 -8.91 -5.20
N LEU A 319 1.08 -9.14 -6.25
CA LEU A 319 0.45 -10.43 -6.45
C LEU A 319 1.55 -11.40 -6.87
N ASN A 320 1.94 -12.29 -5.95
CA ASN A 320 2.98 -13.28 -6.21
C ASN A 320 2.35 -14.63 -6.49
N PHE A 321 2.76 -15.27 -7.59
CA PHE A 321 2.47 -16.68 -7.85
C PHE A 321 3.61 -17.49 -7.22
N ILE A 322 3.28 -18.26 -6.18
CA ILE A 322 4.24 -19.14 -5.51
C ILE A 322 3.97 -20.56 -6.01
N THR A 323 4.94 -21.16 -6.69
CA THR A 323 4.88 -22.54 -7.18
C THR A 323 5.85 -23.42 -6.41
N THR A 324 5.67 -24.73 -6.49
CA THR A 324 6.66 -25.69 -5.97
C THR A 324 7.97 -25.58 -6.74
N GLU A 325 9.07 -25.94 -6.09
CA GLU A 325 10.36 -26.10 -6.78
C GLU A 325 10.23 -27.18 -7.87
N GLY A 326 10.77 -26.91 -9.07
CA GLY A 326 10.76 -27.86 -10.17
C GLY A 326 11.64 -29.06 -9.84
N THR A 327 11.10 -30.28 -9.96
CA THR A 327 11.89 -31.50 -9.76
C THR A 327 12.80 -31.74 -10.96
N ARG A 328 14.09 -32.01 -10.72
CA ARG A 328 15.01 -32.45 -11.78
C ARG A 328 14.75 -33.93 -12.07
N ALA A 329 14.31 -34.25 -13.27
CA ALA A 329 14.12 -35.63 -13.70
C ALA A 329 15.40 -36.16 -14.36
N PHE A 330 16.05 -37.15 -13.75
CA PHE A 330 17.11 -37.94 -14.37
C PHE A 330 16.49 -39.22 -14.92
N SER A 331 16.53 -39.40 -16.24
CA SER A 331 16.03 -40.61 -16.91
C SER A 331 17.15 -41.25 -17.73
N PRO A 332 17.40 -42.57 -17.61
CA PRO A 332 18.32 -43.27 -18.51
C PRO A 332 17.92 -43.14 -19.99
N ALA A 333 16.63 -42.91 -20.27
CA ALA A 333 16.14 -42.64 -21.62
C ALA A 333 16.70 -41.34 -22.22
N ALA A 334 17.27 -40.45 -21.41
CA ALA A 334 17.90 -39.21 -21.88
C ALA A 334 19.06 -39.48 -22.86
N LEU A 335 19.73 -40.63 -22.76
CA LEU A 335 20.75 -41.03 -23.74
C LEU A 335 20.17 -41.22 -25.15
N LEU A 336 18.89 -41.60 -25.24
CA LEU A 336 18.22 -41.81 -26.52
C LEU A 336 17.48 -40.55 -27.02
N TRP A 337 17.37 -39.49 -26.21
CA TRP A 337 16.63 -38.27 -26.57
C TRP A 337 17.35 -37.36 -27.56
N SER A 338 18.64 -37.60 -27.83
CA SER A 338 19.36 -36.88 -28.89
C SER A 338 18.73 -37.08 -30.27
N PHE A 339 18.02 -38.20 -30.48
CA PHE A 339 17.27 -38.49 -31.69
C PHE A 339 15.83 -38.86 -31.37
N ASP A 340 14.91 -38.46 -32.24
CA ASP A 340 13.52 -38.91 -32.17
C ASP A 340 13.39 -40.37 -32.64
N LEU A 341 12.23 -40.97 -32.40
CA LEU A 341 11.96 -42.35 -32.81
C LEU A 341 12.07 -42.54 -34.32
N LEU A 342 11.77 -41.49 -35.11
CA LEU A 342 11.90 -41.51 -36.55
C LEU A 342 13.37 -41.67 -36.96
N MET A 343 14.29 -40.87 -36.41
CA MET A 343 15.71 -40.96 -36.72
C MET A 343 16.29 -42.30 -36.28
N TRP A 344 15.95 -42.80 -35.08
CA TRP A 344 16.37 -44.14 -34.66
C TRP A 344 15.89 -45.23 -35.62
N SER A 345 14.64 -45.12 -36.11
CA SER A 345 14.08 -46.05 -37.09
C SER A 345 14.81 -45.97 -38.43
N LEU A 346 15.13 -44.76 -38.91
CA LEU A 346 15.86 -44.55 -40.17
C LEU A 346 17.30 -45.07 -40.10
N ILE A 347 17.98 -44.90 -38.96
CA ILE A 347 19.30 -45.49 -38.72
C ILE A 347 19.21 -47.01 -38.77
N GLY A 348 18.21 -47.60 -38.11
CA GLY A 348 17.95 -49.05 -38.17
C GLY A 348 17.69 -49.56 -39.58
N VAL A 349 16.79 -48.91 -40.33
CA VAL A 349 16.48 -49.27 -41.72
C VAL A 349 17.71 -49.13 -42.61
N SER A 350 18.48 -48.05 -42.48
CA SER A 350 19.71 -47.82 -43.26
C SER A 350 20.75 -48.91 -42.98
N THR A 351 20.84 -49.38 -41.73
CA THR A 351 21.72 -50.49 -41.33
C THR A 351 21.30 -51.81 -42.02
N VAL A 352 19.99 -52.10 -42.08
CA VAL A 352 19.47 -53.26 -42.80
C VAL A 352 19.73 -53.17 -44.30
N VAL A 353 19.52 -52.00 -44.90
CA VAL A 353 19.82 -51.75 -46.32
C VAL A 353 21.31 -51.95 -46.61
N ALA A 354 22.20 -51.57 -45.70
CA ALA A 354 23.62 -51.81 -45.85
C ALA A 354 23.98 -53.30 -45.88
N PHE A 355 23.38 -54.11 -45.01
CA PHE A 355 23.54 -55.57 -45.05
C PHE A 355 23.06 -56.19 -46.35
N LEU A 356 21.90 -55.77 -46.83
CA LEU A 356 21.36 -56.26 -48.10
C LEU A 356 22.29 -55.88 -49.26
N THR A 357 22.82 -54.67 -49.26
CA THR A 357 23.75 -54.20 -50.29
C THR A 357 25.04 -55.00 -50.30
N PHE A 358 25.65 -55.25 -49.13
CA PHE A 358 26.82 -56.14 -49.03
C PHE A 358 26.52 -57.54 -49.59
N LYS A 359 25.39 -58.13 -49.20
CA LYS A 359 24.97 -59.46 -49.68
C LYS A 359 24.74 -59.50 -51.20
N ILE A 360 24.12 -58.47 -51.77
CA ILE A 360 23.88 -58.37 -53.22
C ILE A 360 25.21 -58.26 -53.95
N ILE A 361 26.12 -57.39 -53.50
CA ILE A 361 27.46 -57.24 -54.11
C ILE A 361 28.17 -58.59 -54.06
N THR A 362 28.28 -59.21 -52.88
CA THR A 362 28.97 -60.50 -52.73
C THR A 362 28.37 -61.60 -53.60
N ARG A 363 27.03 -61.76 -53.64
CA ARG A 363 26.38 -62.77 -54.50
C ARG A 363 26.55 -62.51 -55.98
N THR A 364 26.47 -61.25 -56.41
CA THR A 364 26.66 -60.87 -57.81
C THR A 364 28.10 -61.19 -58.24
N MET A 365 29.09 -60.95 -57.36
CA MET A 365 30.48 -61.30 -57.65
C MET A 365 30.71 -62.80 -57.78
N THR A 366 30.10 -63.61 -56.90
CA THR A 366 30.13 -65.08 -57.01
C THR A 366 29.45 -65.56 -58.29
N ALA A 367 28.30 -64.99 -58.66
CA ALA A 367 27.57 -65.37 -59.87
C ALA A 367 28.33 -65.02 -61.17
N LEU A 368 29.10 -63.93 -61.17
CA LEU A 368 29.94 -63.51 -62.30
C LEU A 368 31.28 -64.26 -62.39
N GLY A 369 31.59 -65.15 -61.43
CA GLY A 369 32.86 -65.89 -61.39
C GLY A 369 34.09 -65.01 -61.15
N LEU A 370 33.89 -63.81 -60.59
CA LEU A 370 34.93 -62.83 -60.25
C LEU A 370 35.56 -63.10 -58.87
N ASP A 371 35.25 -64.26 -58.28
CA ASP A 371 35.70 -64.72 -56.97
C ASP A 371 36.95 -65.61 -57.01
N LYS A 372 37.58 -65.76 -58.18
CA LYS A 372 38.78 -66.58 -58.36
C LYS A 372 40.02 -65.93 -57.71
N GLY A 373 40.70 -66.68 -56.84
CA GLY A 373 41.94 -66.28 -56.17
C GLY A 373 41.71 -65.40 -54.91
N ASP A 374 42.69 -64.54 -54.57
CA ASP A 374 42.63 -63.64 -53.40
C ASP A 374 41.64 -62.46 -53.57
N ALA A 375 40.76 -62.49 -54.57
CA ALA A 375 39.89 -61.36 -54.94
C ALA A 375 38.87 -60.98 -53.87
N MET A 376 38.42 -61.93 -53.04
CA MET A 376 37.49 -61.68 -51.90
C MET A 376 38.17 -61.71 -50.53
N SER A 377 39.49 -61.51 -50.48
CA SER A 377 40.26 -61.34 -49.25
C SER A 377 40.00 -59.99 -48.57
N PHE A 378 40.36 -59.91 -47.29
CA PHE A 378 40.33 -58.67 -46.52
C PHE A 378 41.71 -58.33 -45.93
N ALA A 379 41.91 -57.05 -45.60
CA ALA A 379 43.11 -56.56 -44.95
C ALA A 379 42.77 -55.88 -43.62
N ARG A 380 43.63 -56.08 -42.61
CA ARG A 380 43.55 -55.38 -41.32
C ARG A 380 44.90 -54.75 -41.03
N ARG A 381 44.95 -53.42 -40.83
CA ARG A 381 46.20 -52.67 -40.59
C ARG A 381 47.36 -53.05 -41.52
N GLY A 382 47.07 -53.20 -42.82
CA GLY A 382 48.06 -53.56 -43.84
C GLY A 382 48.41 -55.06 -43.93
N ILE A 383 47.94 -55.90 -43.02
CA ILE A 383 48.11 -57.36 -43.08
C ILE A 383 46.98 -57.96 -43.92
N VAL A 384 47.33 -58.68 -44.98
CA VAL A 384 46.37 -59.35 -45.88
C VAL A 384 46.03 -60.73 -45.32
N SER A 385 44.75 -60.95 -45.02
CA SER A 385 44.23 -62.27 -44.66
C SER A 385 43.90 -63.06 -45.93
N ARG A 386 44.16 -64.36 -45.94
CA ARG A 386 43.71 -65.27 -47.01
C ARG A 386 42.26 -65.75 -46.80
N GLU A 387 41.63 -65.35 -45.71
CA GLU A 387 40.25 -65.69 -45.42
C GLU A 387 39.26 -64.87 -46.25
N TYR A 388 38.14 -65.50 -46.58
CA TYR A 388 37.07 -64.89 -47.33
C TYR A 388 36.30 -63.85 -46.50
N TRP A 389 36.00 -62.70 -47.09
CA TRP A 389 35.18 -61.67 -46.45
C TRP A 389 33.68 -62.03 -46.43
N GLY A 390 33.34 -62.99 -45.57
CA GLY A 390 31.99 -63.53 -45.43
C GLY A 390 31.04 -62.70 -44.57
N ILE A 391 29.79 -63.16 -44.48
CA ILE A 391 28.68 -62.49 -43.81
C ILE A 391 28.97 -62.12 -42.34
N ARG A 392 29.72 -62.97 -41.61
CA ARG A 392 30.11 -62.70 -40.22
C ARG A 392 30.95 -61.42 -40.10
N HIS A 393 31.89 -61.23 -41.03
CA HIS A 393 32.74 -60.05 -41.06
C HIS A 393 31.98 -58.81 -41.54
N GLN A 394 31.01 -58.97 -42.44
CA GLN A 394 30.13 -57.88 -42.89
C GLN A 394 29.20 -57.41 -41.78
N ILE A 395 28.56 -58.34 -41.06
CA ILE A 395 27.72 -58.05 -39.88
C ILE A 395 28.55 -57.34 -38.81
N PHE A 396 29.71 -57.90 -38.48
CA PHE A 396 30.60 -57.30 -37.51
C PHE A 396 31.03 -55.89 -37.91
N PHE A 397 31.42 -55.69 -39.18
CA PHE A 397 31.85 -54.39 -39.70
C PHE A 397 30.78 -53.31 -39.58
N VAL A 398 29.56 -53.55 -40.06
CA VAL A 398 28.47 -52.56 -40.02
C VAL A 398 28.08 -52.23 -38.57
N THR A 399 27.95 -53.23 -37.70
CA THR A 399 27.58 -52.98 -36.29
C THR A 399 28.66 -52.21 -35.54
N THR A 400 29.93 -52.53 -35.78
CA THR A 400 31.04 -51.86 -35.08
C THR A 400 31.38 -50.50 -35.68
N SER A 401 31.00 -50.20 -36.92
CA SER A 401 31.19 -48.89 -37.59
C SER A 401 30.58 -47.68 -36.89
N TYR A 402 29.63 -47.89 -35.99
CA TYR A 402 29.03 -46.84 -35.15
C TYR A 402 29.83 -46.54 -33.89
N LEU A 403 30.74 -47.44 -33.48
CA LEU A 403 31.40 -47.41 -32.17
C LEU A 403 32.93 -47.36 -32.25
N ASP A 404 33.52 -48.04 -33.23
CA ASP A 404 34.97 -48.15 -33.43
C ASP A 404 35.37 -47.54 -34.79
N GLN A 405 36.66 -47.38 -35.07
CA GLN A 405 37.20 -47.06 -36.40
C GLN A 405 38.21 -48.10 -36.88
N ASP A 406 38.60 -49.09 -36.06
CA ASP A 406 39.59 -50.11 -36.41
C ASP A 406 38.97 -51.29 -37.17
N PHE A 407 38.74 -51.08 -38.47
CA PHE A 407 38.04 -52.04 -39.31
C PHE A 407 38.91 -52.88 -40.23
N VAL A 408 38.41 -54.09 -40.45
CA VAL A 408 38.83 -54.97 -41.53
C VAL A 408 38.26 -54.43 -42.84
N LEU A 409 39.13 -54.13 -43.80
CA LEU A 409 38.75 -53.54 -45.09
C LEU A 409 38.77 -54.61 -46.20
N PRO A 410 37.76 -54.68 -47.08
CA PRO A 410 37.83 -55.49 -48.29
C PRO A 410 39.03 -55.11 -49.13
N ARG A 411 39.58 -56.05 -49.89
CA ARG A 411 40.54 -55.72 -50.94
C ARG A 411 39.87 -55.32 -52.27
N PHE A 412 38.67 -55.80 -52.51
CA PHE A 412 37.95 -55.68 -53.77
C PHE A 412 37.29 -54.30 -53.98
N THR A 413 37.37 -53.75 -55.20
CA THR A 413 37.03 -52.34 -55.48
C THR A 413 35.55 -51.98 -55.26
N PRO A 414 34.54 -52.67 -55.82
CA PRO A 414 33.12 -52.40 -55.55
C PRO A 414 32.75 -52.43 -54.06
N LEU A 415 33.34 -53.38 -53.33
CA LEU A 415 33.14 -53.55 -51.90
C LEU A 415 33.80 -52.41 -51.09
N ARG A 416 34.98 -51.95 -51.50
CA ARG A 416 35.65 -50.77 -50.93
C ARG A 416 34.86 -49.49 -51.14
N CYS A 417 34.28 -49.29 -52.33
CA CYS A 417 33.45 -48.11 -52.61
C CYS A 417 32.23 -48.06 -51.67
N PHE A 418 31.55 -49.19 -51.48
CA PHE A 418 30.41 -49.25 -50.56
C PHE A 418 30.83 -49.06 -49.10
N VAL A 419 31.96 -49.65 -48.68
CA VAL A 419 32.56 -49.42 -47.35
C VAL A 419 32.84 -47.94 -47.11
N ALA A 420 33.42 -47.23 -48.09
CA ALA A 420 33.72 -45.81 -47.95
C ALA A 420 32.44 -44.97 -47.78
N MET A 421 31.39 -45.27 -48.55
CA MET A 421 30.09 -44.61 -48.43
C MET A 421 29.43 -44.88 -47.07
N TRP A 422 29.48 -46.13 -46.60
CA TRP A 422 28.95 -46.53 -45.30
C TRP A 422 29.68 -45.84 -44.14
N LEU A 423 31.01 -45.76 -44.19
CA LEU A 423 31.81 -45.07 -43.17
C LEU A 423 31.54 -43.55 -43.18
N PHE A 424 31.29 -42.96 -44.34
CA PHE A 424 30.88 -41.55 -44.41
C PHE A 424 29.50 -41.33 -43.76
N PHE A 425 28.55 -42.24 -44.00
CA PHE A 425 27.25 -42.21 -43.34
C PHE A 425 27.36 -42.38 -41.82
N SER A 426 28.13 -43.38 -41.34
CA SER A 426 28.30 -43.60 -39.90
C SER A 426 29.02 -42.43 -39.23
N LEU A 427 29.99 -41.80 -39.88
CA LEU A 427 30.65 -40.58 -39.42
C LEU A 427 29.66 -39.43 -39.24
N ILE A 428 28.79 -39.18 -40.21
CA ILE A 428 27.77 -38.12 -40.10
C ILE A 428 26.85 -38.39 -38.91
N ILE A 429 26.28 -39.60 -38.82
CA ILE A 429 25.32 -39.94 -37.76
C ILE A 429 25.95 -39.84 -36.37
N THR A 430 27.16 -40.39 -36.19
CA THR A 430 27.88 -40.34 -34.90
C THR A 430 28.30 -38.92 -34.53
N THR A 431 28.62 -38.07 -35.52
CA THR A 431 28.94 -36.66 -35.29
C THR A 431 27.71 -35.85 -34.88
N ILE A 432 26.53 -36.15 -35.42
CA ILE A 432 25.28 -35.45 -35.05
C ILE A 432 24.76 -35.92 -33.69
N TYR A 433 24.98 -37.20 -33.34
CA TYR A 433 24.57 -37.76 -32.06
C TYR A 433 25.33 -37.17 -30.85
N ARG A 434 26.59 -36.81 -31.08
CA ARG A 434 27.48 -36.19 -30.08
C ARG A 434 27.19 -34.71 -29.94
#